data_AF-G9KJJ8-F1
#
_entry.id   AF-G9KJJ8-F1
#
_cell.length_a   1.000
_cell.length_b   1.000
_cell.length_c   1.000
_cell.angle_alpha   90.00
_cell.angle_beta   90.00
_cell.angle_gamma   90.00
#
_symmetry.space_group_name_H-M   'P 1'
#
loop_
_entity.id
_entity.type
_entity.pdbx_description
1 polymer ?
#
loop_
_entity_poly.entity_id
_entity_poly.type
_entity_poly.pdbx_seq_one_letter_code
_entity_poly.pdbx_strand_id
1 'polypeptide(L)' 'IVRRYSDFDLLNNSLQIAGLSLPLPPKKLIGNMDREFIAERQKGLQNYLNVITTNHILSNCELVKKFLDPNNYSANYT' A
#
# COMPACT_ATOMS: atom_id res chain seq x y z
N ILE A 1 0.58 -9.90 6.16
CA ILE A 1 -0.75 -9.40 5.70
C ILE A 1 -0.94 -9.81 4.25
N VAL A 2 -2.15 -10.11 3.78
CA VAL A 2 -2.43 -10.35 2.36
C VAL A 2 -3.32 -9.22 1.84
N ARG A 3 -2.85 -8.52 0.80
CA ARG A 3 -3.54 -7.39 0.17
C ARG A 3 -3.41 -7.47 -1.34
N ARG A 4 -4.46 -7.08 -2.05
CA ARG A 4 -4.43 -6.95 -3.51
C ARG A 4 -3.71 -5.66 -3.88
N TYR A 5 -3.13 -5.62 -5.06
CA TYR A 5 -2.54 -4.40 -5.61
C TYR A 5 -3.52 -3.21 -5.57
N SER A 6 -4.81 -3.44 -5.85
CA SER A 6 -5.84 -2.39 -5.78
C SER A 6 -5.97 -1.77 -4.40
N ASP A 7 -5.73 -2.53 -3.33
CA ASP A 7 -5.81 -2.03 -1.97
C ASP A 7 -4.63 -1.09 -1.68
N PHE A 8 -3.43 -1.39 -2.21
CA PHE A 8 -2.28 -0.50 -2.15
C PHE A 8 -2.51 0.79 -2.97
N ASP A 9 -3.12 0.67 -4.15
CA ASP A 9 -3.44 1.81 -5.01
C ASP A 9 -4.41 2.79 -4.31
N LEU A 10 -5.45 2.27 -3.65
CA LEU A 10 -6.38 3.08 -2.85
C LEU A 10 -5.69 3.79 -1.68
N LEU A 11 -4.82 3.09 -0.95
CA LEU A 11 -4.03 3.71 0.13
C LEU A 11 -3.13 4.81 -0.43
N ASN A 12 -2.40 4.54 -1.50
CA ASN A 12 -1.48 5.49 -2.13
C ASN A 12 -2.22 6.76 -2.57
N ASN A 13 -3.36 6.62 -3.26
CA ASN A 13 -4.15 7.78 -3.68
C ASN A 13 -4.62 8.61 -2.48
N SER A 14 -4.97 7.97 -1.37
CA SER A 14 -5.37 8.67 -0.14
C SER A 14 -4.19 9.44 0.50
N LEU A 15 -2.99 8.86 0.47
CA LEU A 15 -1.77 9.51 1.01
C LEU A 15 -1.22 10.60 0.07
N GLN A 16 -1.42 10.48 -1.24
CA GLN A 16 -0.99 11.47 -2.24
C GLN A 16 -1.70 12.82 -2.10
N ILE A 17 -2.92 12.86 -1.54
CA ILE A 17 -3.63 14.12 -1.25
C ILE A 17 -2.79 15.02 -0.32
N ALA A 18 -1.94 14.43 0.52
CA ALA A 18 -1.02 15.15 1.39
C ALA A 18 0.28 15.61 0.68
N GLY A 19 0.38 15.49 -0.65
CA GLY A 19 1.56 15.87 -1.43
C GLY A 19 2.72 14.87 -1.35
N LEU A 20 2.49 13.67 -0.80
CA LEU A 20 3.52 12.65 -0.65
C LEU A 20 3.74 11.86 -1.94
N SER A 21 4.98 11.78 -2.39
CA SER A 21 5.39 10.87 -3.45
C SER A 21 5.88 9.56 -2.84
N LEU A 22 5.11 8.48 -3.01
CA LEU A 22 5.43 7.15 -2.50
C LEU A 22 5.78 6.19 -3.64
N PRO A 23 6.69 5.23 -3.43
CA PRO A 23 7.21 4.37 -4.50
C PRO A 23 6.27 3.18 -4.78
N LEU A 24 5.03 3.45 -5.20
CA LEU A 24 4.10 2.39 -5.61
C LEU A 24 4.56 1.79 -6.96
N PRO A 25 4.77 0.47 -7.07
CA PRO A 25 5.11 -0.15 -8.35
C PRO A 25 3.97 0.02 -9.37
N PRO A 26 4.25 0.04 -10.68
CA PRO A 26 3.26 0.43 -11.67
C PRO A 26 2.09 -0.56 -11.85
N LYS A 27 0.95 -0.02 -12.29
CA LYS A 27 -0.13 -0.81 -12.91
C LYS A 27 0.35 -1.37 -14.26
N LYS A 28 -0.05 -2.59 -14.59
CA LYS A 28 0.22 -3.24 -15.87
C LYS A 28 -1.06 -3.91 -16.33
N LEU A 29 -1.56 -3.51 -17.50
CA LEU A 29 -2.83 -3.99 -18.06
C LEU A 29 -2.64 -5.20 -18.99
N ILE A 30 -1.45 -5.35 -19.58
CA ILE A 30 -1.10 -6.44 -20.49
C ILE A 30 0.08 -7.23 -19.90
N GLY A 31 0.00 -8.55 -19.85
CA GLY A 31 1.07 -9.39 -19.27
C GLY A 31 1.21 -9.22 -17.76
N ASN A 32 0.10 -8.95 -17.06
CA ASN A 32 0.06 -8.80 -15.61
C ASN A 32 0.16 -10.13 -14.83
N MET A 33 0.07 -11.26 -15.53
CA MET A 33 0.25 -12.61 -15.00
C MET A 33 1.67 -13.17 -15.26
N ASP A 34 2.53 -12.38 -15.91
CA ASP A 34 3.93 -12.75 -16.12
C ASP A 34 4.66 -12.93 -14.78
N ARG A 35 5.45 -14.00 -14.64
CA ARG A 35 6.06 -14.36 -13.35
C ARG A 35 7.13 -13.36 -12.90
N GLU A 36 7.94 -12.87 -13.83
CA GLU A 36 8.97 -11.87 -13.53
C GLU A 36 8.30 -10.58 -13.07
N PHE A 37 7.26 -10.17 -13.79
CA PHE A 37 6.46 -9.01 -13.41
C PHE A 37 5.83 -9.14 -12.03
N ILE A 38 5.25 -10.30 -11.70
CA ILE A 38 4.67 -10.55 -10.38
C ILE A 38 5.76 -10.45 -9.30
N ALA A 39 6.94 -11.04 -9.52
CA ALA A 39 8.04 -11.01 -8.55
C ALA A 39 8.57 -9.59 -8.33
N GLU A 40 8.77 -8.81 -9.40
CA GLU A 40 9.18 -7.41 -9.32
C GLU A 40 8.15 -6.55 -8.60
N ARG A 41 6.86 -6.74 -8.92
CA ARG A 41 5.77 -6.04 -8.25
C ARG A 41 5.72 -6.39 -6.76
N GLN A 42 5.89 -7.66 -6.39
CA GLN A 42 5.94 -8.06 -4.98
C GLN A 42 7.10 -7.37 -4.24
N LYS A 43 8.30 -7.32 -4.85
CA LYS A 43 9.45 -6.59 -4.29
C LYS A 43 9.16 -5.09 -4.15
N GLY A 44 8.55 -4.48 -5.16
CA GLY A 44 8.14 -3.07 -5.12
C GLY A 44 7.11 -2.78 -4.03
N LEU A 45 6.10 -3.64 -3.86
CA LEU A 45 5.11 -3.52 -2.80
C LEU A 45 5.72 -3.70 -1.41
N GLN A 46 6.71 -4.58 -1.26
CA GLN A 46 7.45 -4.70 0.01
C GLN A 46 8.26 -3.43 0.31
N ASN A 47 8.90 -2.83 -0.70
CA ASN A 47 9.58 -1.56 -0.53
C ASN A 47 8.62 -0.42 -0.15
N TYR A 48 7.45 -0.36 -0.78
CA TYR A 48 6.38 0.58 -0.41
C TYR A 48 5.98 0.43 1.06
N LEU A 49 5.78 -0.81 1.54
CA LEU A 49 5.49 -1.09 2.95
C LEU A 49 6.60 -0.58 3.86
N ASN A 50 7.86 -0.86 3.53
CA ASN A 50 8.99 -0.40 4.33
C ASN A 50 9.01 1.12 4.47
N VAL A 51 8.75 1.86 3.40
CA VAL A 51 8.71 3.34 3.43
C VAL A 51 7.60 3.85 4.36
N ILE A 52 6.38 3.34 4.21
CA ILE A 52 5.25 3.85 5.02
C ILE A 52 5.31 3.42 6.49
N THR A 53 6.00 2.32 6.82
CA THR A 53 6.12 1.84 8.21
C THR A 53 7.35 2.39 8.94
N THR A 54 8.41 2.78 8.22
CA THR A 54 9.61 3.38 8.82
C THR A 54 9.48 4.88 9.07
N ASN A 55 8.64 5.57 8.31
CA ASN A 55 8.33 6.98 8.55
C ASN A 55 7.35 7.11 9.72
N HIS A 56 7.75 7.79 10.80
CA HIS A 56 6.95 7.91 12.04
C HIS A 56 5.58 8.56 11.83
N ILE A 57 5.47 9.53 10.93
CA ILE A 57 4.20 10.22 10.64
C ILE A 57 3.26 9.25 9.92
N LEU A 58 3.76 8.56 8.90
CA LEU A 58 2.99 7.60 8.12
C LEU A 58 2.61 6.36 8.91
N SER A 59 3.52 5.80 9.71
CA SER A 59 3.24 4.61 10.50
C SER A 59 2.19 4.88 11.59
N ASN A 60 2.04 6.14 12.02
CA ASN A 60 0.98 6.56 12.92
C ASN A 60 -0.32 6.99 12.25
N CYS A 61 -0.33 7.15 10.92
CA CYS A 61 -1.52 7.48 10.15
C CYS A 61 -2.58 6.38 10.26
N GLU A 62 -3.82 6.77 10.53
CA GLU A 62 -4.94 5.83 10.66
C GLU A 62 -5.15 4.99 9.40
N LEU A 63 -5.01 5.59 8.21
CA LEU A 63 -5.13 4.89 6.94
C LEU A 63 -4.10 3.76 6.80
N VAL A 64 -2.86 4.01 7.24
CA VAL A 64 -1.78 3.02 7.22
C VAL A 64 -2.04 1.92 8.25
N LYS A 65 -2.43 2.28 9.48
CA LYS A 65 -2.78 1.31 10.53
C LYS A 65 -3.93 0.39 10.11
N LYS A 66 -5.00 0.95 9.54
CA LYS A 66 -6.13 0.19 9.00
C LYS A 66 -5.75 -0.68 7.82
N PHE A 67 -4.87 -0.20 6.94
CA PHE A 67 -4.37 -1.01 5.83
C PHE A 67 -3.60 -2.24 6.32
N LEU A 68 -2.75 -2.08 7.34
CA LEU A 68 -1.96 -3.16 7.93
C LEU A 68 -2.82 -4.13 8.75
N ASP A 69 -3.78 -3.61 9.53
CA ASP A 69 -4.59 -4.40 10.46
C ASP A 69 -6.07 -3.95 10.49
N PRO A 70 -6.86 -4.33 9.47
CA PRO A 70 -8.23 -3.87 9.29
C PRO A 70 -9.19 -4.51 10.28
N ASN A 71 -8.81 -5.58 10.98
CA ASN A 71 -9.66 -6.19 11.99
C ASN A 71 -9.58 -5.39 13.29
N ASN A 72 -8.38 -5.03 13.73
CA ASN A 72 -8.16 -4.24 14.94
C ASN A 72 -8.38 -2.73 14.73
N TYR A 73 -8.37 -2.27 13.48
CA TYR A 73 -8.74 -0.90 13.08
C TYR A 73 -9.98 -0.90 12.17
N SER A 74 -10.83 -1.92 12.29
CA SER A 74 -12.18 -1.85 11.74
C SER A 74 -12.86 -0.70 12.47
N ALA A 75 -13.21 0.33 11.73
CA ALA A 75 -13.78 1.52 12.30
C ALA A 75 -15.14 1.14 12.91
N ASN A 76 -15.20 1.11 14.24
CA ASN A 76 -16.43 1.30 14.98
C ASN A 76 -16.87 2.75 14.74
N TYR A 77 -17.42 3.04 13.56
CA TYR A 77 -18.14 4.29 13.35
C TYR A 77 -19.45 4.18 14.17
N THR A 78 -19.46 4.80 15.35
CA THR A 78 -20.69 5.25 16.03
C THR A 78 -20.87 6.72 15.70
#